data_AF-A0A0N4YPC8-F1
#
_entry.id   AF-A0A0N4YPC8-F1
#
_cell.length_a   1.000
_cell.length_b   1.000
_cell.length_c   1.000
_cell.angle_alpha   90.00
_cell.angle_beta   90.00
_cell.angle_gamma   90.00
#
_symmetry.space_group_name_H-M   'P 1'
#
loop_
_entity.id
_entity.type
_entity.pdbx_description
1 polymer ?
#
loop_
_entity_poly.entity_id
_entity_poly.type
_entity_poly.pdbx_seq_one_letter_code
_entity_poly.pdbx_strand_id
1 'polypeptide(L)'
;MLSNRAISASVRCLSTAPHSTSGLCGPASRLLMIQYGIDQKDVKPTGPKGNVMKGDIMALIKTKGLKPVVVSVAPPPDPATAAPGAAQGPAPVIGSVRHVEKFIDIPLSNVRATIAKRLSQSKQSVPHAYQSATIKADHILSLQAELRDKGIAVSLNDFIIKAAALALR
;
A
#
# COMPACT_ATOMS: atom_id res chain seq x y z
N MET A 1 21.42 35.17 29.08
CA MET A 1 21.66 33.76 29.45
C MET A 1 20.37 33.14 29.98
N LEU A 2 19.45 32.74 29.09
CA LEU A 2 18.24 32.00 29.47
C LEU A 2 18.11 30.75 28.58
N SER A 3 18.58 29.64 29.16
CA SER A 3 18.14 28.25 29.03
C SER A 3 17.42 27.83 27.74
N ASN A 4 18.20 27.28 26.80
CA ASN A 4 17.72 26.51 25.66
C ASN A 4 17.30 25.10 26.14
N ARG A 5 16.02 24.92 26.47
CA ARG A 5 15.50 23.64 26.95
C ARG A 5 15.14 22.75 25.75
N ALA A 6 16.04 21.82 25.46
CA ALA A 6 15.88 20.75 24.48
C ALA A 6 14.61 19.93 24.75
N ILE A 7 13.70 19.91 23.79
CA ILE A 7 12.64 18.90 23.68
C ILE A 7 13.06 17.97 22.54
N SER A 8 14.09 17.17 22.81
CA SER A 8 14.42 16.00 22.00
C SER A 8 13.62 14.82 22.54
N ALA A 9 12.31 14.83 22.29
CA ALA A 9 11.43 13.72 22.64
C ALA A 9 11.54 12.63 21.56
N SER A 10 12.48 11.71 21.78
CA SER A 10 12.44 10.30 21.43
C SER A 10 11.56 9.92 20.24
N VAL A 11 12.12 10.05 19.03
CA VAL A 11 11.64 9.32 17.87
C VAL A 11 11.85 7.84 18.19
N ARG A 12 10.75 7.13 18.47
CA ARG A 12 10.75 5.67 18.55
C ARG A 12 11.15 5.11 17.19
N CYS A 13 12.44 4.88 17.00
CA CYS A 13 12.96 4.05 15.94
C CYS A 13 12.34 2.66 16.12
N LEU A 14 11.50 2.24 15.18
CA LEU A 14 11.07 0.85 15.12
C LEU A 14 12.33 0.00 14.99
N SER A 15 12.56 -0.83 16.00
CA SER A 15 13.56 -1.88 15.98
C SER A 15 13.32 -2.78 14.78
N THR A 16 14.20 -2.70 13.78
CA THR A 16 14.31 -3.72 12.75
C THR A 16 15.00 -4.91 13.37
N ALA A 17 14.21 -5.94 13.75
CA ALA A 17 14.77 -7.25 14.03
C ALA A 17 15.70 -7.64 12.85
N PRO A 18 16.88 -8.21 13.10
CA PRO A 18 17.74 -8.69 12.03
C PRO A 18 17.01 -9.85 11.36
N HIS A 19 16.36 -9.58 10.23
CA HIS A 19 16.04 -10.65 9.30
C HIS A 19 17.37 -11.29 8.92
N SER A 20 17.45 -12.61 9.11
CA SER A 20 18.57 -13.41 8.62
C SER A 20 18.99 -12.91 7.25
N THR A 21 20.29 -12.74 7.04
CA THR A 21 20.95 -12.35 5.78
C THR A 21 20.75 -13.43 4.69
N SER A 22 19.50 -13.80 4.44
CA SER A 22 19.06 -14.55 3.29
C SER A 22 18.97 -13.55 2.14
N GLY A 23 19.75 -13.78 1.10
CA GLY A 23 19.87 -12.89 -0.05
C GLY A 23 18.51 -12.47 -0.60
N LEU A 24 18.39 -11.22 -1.02
CA LEU A 24 17.13 -10.74 -1.58
C LEU A 24 16.86 -11.52 -2.88
N CYS A 25 15.70 -12.17 -3.01
CA CYS A 25 15.30 -12.85 -4.25
C CYS A 25 14.22 -12.04 -4.99
N GLY A 26 14.35 -11.92 -6.32
CA GLY A 26 13.32 -11.29 -7.15
C GLY A 26 12.03 -12.11 -7.22
N PRO A 27 10.89 -11.52 -7.64
CA PRO A 27 9.59 -12.21 -7.70
C PRO A 27 9.60 -13.41 -8.64
N ALA A 28 10.28 -13.31 -9.79
CA ALA A 28 10.42 -14.42 -10.74
C ALA A 28 11.22 -15.60 -10.16
N SER A 29 12.29 -15.32 -9.42
CA SER A 29 13.09 -16.33 -8.70
C SER A 29 12.23 -17.05 -7.66
N ARG A 30 11.47 -16.29 -6.85
CA ARG A 30 10.60 -16.85 -5.80
C ARG A 30 9.51 -17.75 -6.36
N LEU A 31 8.91 -17.39 -7.49
CA LEU A 31 7.88 -18.20 -8.15
C LEU A 31 8.45 -19.57 -8.58
N LEU A 32 9.62 -19.58 -9.22
CA LEU A 32 10.27 -20.84 -9.62
C LEU A 32 10.66 -21.70 -8.41
N MET A 33 11.15 -21.09 -7.33
CA MET A 33 11.45 -21.84 -6.10
C MET A 33 10.22 -22.57 -5.55
N ILE A 34 9.05 -21.91 -5.55
CA ILE A 34 7.79 -22.53 -5.13
C ILE A 34 7.38 -23.67 -6.08
N GLN A 35 7.47 -23.47 -7.39
CA GLN A 35 7.10 -24.47 -8.40
C GLN A 35 7.98 -25.71 -8.40
N TYR A 36 9.26 -25.58 -8.01
CA TYR A 36 10.21 -26.69 -8.02
C TYR A 36 10.54 -27.18 -6.61
N GLY A 37 9.91 -26.62 -5.57
CA GLY A 37 10.16 -26.99 -4.18
C GLY A 37 11.61 -26.74 -3.73
N ILE A 38 12.24 -25.67 -4.21
CA ILE A 38 13.65 -25.35 -3.94
C ILE A 38 13.73 -24.31 -2.83
N ASP A 39 14.49 -24.62 -1.78
CA ASP A 39 14.76 -23.68 -0.69
C ASP A 39 15.90 -22.70 -1.03
N GLN A 40 15.84 -21.51 -0.43
CA GLN A 40 16.80 -20.45 -0.72
C GLN A 40 18.23 -20.79 -0.29
N LYS A 41 18.37 -21.69 0.69
CA LYS A 41 19.65 -22.11 1.25
C LYS A 41 20.43 -23.03 0.30
N ASP A 42 19.72 -23.71 -0.59
CA ASP A 42 20.29 -24.69 -1.51
C ASP A 42 20.79 -24.06 -2.82
N VAL A 43 20.50 -22.78 -3.04
CA VAL A 43 20.88 -22.05 -4.25
C VAL A 43 22.06 -21.15 -3.94
N LYS A 44 23.18 -21.38 -4.60
CA LYS A 44 24.33 -20.49 -4.54
C LYS A 44 23.98 -19.16 -5.21
N PRO A 45 23.98 -18.02 -4.49
CA PRO A 45 23.62 -16.73 -5.08
C PRO A 45 24.79 -16.18 -5.92
N THR A 46 24.52 -15.87 -7.19
CA THR A 46 25.50 -15.27 -8.10
C THR A 46 25.22 -13.78 -8.34
N GLY A 47 24.10 -13.25 -7.81
CA GLY A 47 23.68 -11.87 -8.05
C GLY A 47 24.41 -10.81 -7.21
N PRO A 48 24.31 -9.53 -7.61
CA PRO A 48 24.88 -8.42 -6.86
C PRO A 48 24.38 -8.42 -5.42
N LYS A 49 25.27 -8.20 -4.44
CA LYS A 49 24.99 -8.26 -3.00
C LYS A 49 24.53 -9.63 -2.47
N GLY A 50 24.82 -10.72 -3.18
CA GLY A 50 24.46 -12.08 -2.74
C GLY A 50 23.00 -12.43 -2.99
N ASN A 51 22.38 -11.82 -4.00
CA ASN A 51 20.99 -12.07 -4.39
C ASN A 51 20.85 -13.34 -5.23
N VAL A 52 19.73 -14.04 -5.08
CA VAL A 52 19.41 -15.23 -5.88
C VAL A 52 18.76 -14.84 -7.20
N MET A 53 19.45 -15.08 -8.31
CA MET A 53 18.96 -14.76 -9.65
C MET A 53 18.17 -15.92 -10.26
N LYS A 54 17.30 -15.61 -11.23
CA LYS A 54 16.55 -16.61 -12.01
C LYS A 54 17.50 -17.64 -12.65
N GLY A 55 18.65 -17.17 -13.14
CA GLY A 55 19.67 -18.02 -13.77
C GLY A 55 20.23 -19.10 -12.82
N ASP A 56 20.47 -18.75 -11.55
CA ASP A 56 20.99 -19.68 -10.55
C ASP A 56 20.00 -20.83 -10.29
N ILE A 57 18.71 -20.49 -10.20
CA ILE A 57 17.63 -21.47 -10.01
C ILE A 57 17.46 -22.34 -11.25
N MET A 58 17.50 -21.76 -12.45
CA MET A 58 17.43 -22.55 -13.70
C MET A 58 18.62 -23.49 -13.88
N ALA A 59 19.83 -23.06 -13.49
CA ALA A 59 21.02 -23.90 -13.51
C ALA A 59 20.89 -25.07 -12.52
N LEU A 60 20.33 -24.81 -11.32
CA LEU A 60 20.06 -25.83 -10.31
C LEU A 60 18.99 -26.83 -10.79
N ILE A 61 17.91 -26.36 -11.42
CA ILE A 61 16.87 -27.22 -12.02
C ILE A 61 17.48 -28.11 -13.10
N LYS A 62 18.34 -27.56 -13.96
CA LYS A 62 18.99 -28.31 -15.05
C LYS A 62 19.97 -29.36 -14.52
N THR A 63 20.72 -29.05 -13.47
CA THR A 63 21.69 -29.99 -12.88
C THR A 63 21.04 -31.06 -12.01
N LYS A 64 20.02 -30.72 -11.22
CA LYS A 64 19.30 -31.67 -10.36
C LYS A 64 18.18 -32.43 -11.08
N GLY A 65 17.87 -32.09 -12.33
CA GLY A 65 16.82 -32.77 -13.12
C GLY A 65 15.44 -32.72 -12.44
N LEU A 66 15.17 -31.64 -11.70
CA LEU A 66 13.96 -31.52 -10.89
C LEU A 66 12.75 -31.32 -11.82
N LYS A 67 11.83 -32.27 -11.77
CA LYS A 67 10.51 -32.10 -12.40
C LYS A 67 9.73 -31.06 -11.59
N PRO A 68 8.93 -30.21 -12.25
CA PRO A 68 8.10 -29.25 -11.54
C PRO A 68 7.27 -30.00 -10.51
N VAL A 69 7.46 -29.65 -9.25
CA VAL A 69 6.60 -30.11 -8.17
C VAL A 69 5.30 -29.41 -8.46
N VAL A 70 4.33 -30.16 -8.96
CA VAL A 70 2.96 -29.68 -9.03
C VAL A 70 2.58 -29.42 -7.59
N VAL A 71 2.67 -28.16 -7.17
CA VAL A 71 1.98 -27.69 -5.99
C VAL A 71 0.51 -27.77 -6.39
N SER A 72 -0.04 -28.97 -6.27
CA SER A 72 -1.46 -29.17 -6.07
C SER A 72 -1.75 -28.38 -4.81
N VAL A 73 -2.19 -27.13 -5.01
CA VAL A 73 -2.99 -26.45 -4.01
C VAL A 73 -4.12 -27.43 -3.77
N ALA A 74 -4.04 -28.16 -2.66
CA ALA A 74 -5.14 -29.00 -2.22
C ALA A 74 -6.38 -28.10 -2.29
N PRO A 75 -7.44 -28.52 -2.98
CA PRO A 75 -8.69 -27.80 -2.91
C PRO A 75 -8.97 -27.54 -1.43
N PRO A 76 -9.39 -26.33 -1.02
CA PRO A 76 -9.93 -26.17 0.31
C PRO A 76 -10.96 -27.30 0.51
N PRO A 77 -10.95 -28.00 1.66
CA PRO A 77 -11.76 -29.20 1.85
C PRO A 77 -13.20 -28.90 1.45
N ASP A 78 -13.70 -29.65 0.46
CA ASP A 78 -15.11 -29.58 0.09
C ASP A 78 -15.93 -29.93 1.33
N PRO A 79 -16.95 -29.12 1.67
CA PRO A 79 -17.83 -29.41 2.78
C PRO A 79 -18.55 -30.74 2.53
N ALA A 80 -18.59 -31.58 3.56
CA ALA A 80 -19.28 -32.85 3.56
C ALA A 80 -20.67 -32.75 2.90
N THR A 81 -20.93 -33.70 2.00
CA THR A 81 -22.24 -33.97 1.39
C THR A 81 -23.34 -34.00 2.45
N ALA A 82 -24.11 -32.91 2.54
CA ALA A 82 -25.41 -32.90 3.19
C ALA A 82 -26.46 -33.34 2.16
N ALA A 83 -27.34 -34.24 2.59
CA ALA A 83 -28.49 -34.74 1.84
C ALA A 83 -29.39 -33.60 1.31
N PRO A 84 -30.17 -33.83 0.25
CA PRO A 84 -30.95 -32.78 -0.39
C PRO A 84 -32.23 -32.46 0.40
N GLY A 85 -32.45 -31.17 0.65
CA GLY A 85 -33.80 -30.62 0.85
C GLY A 85 -34.00 -29.76 2.09
N ALA A 86 -33.77 -28.45 1.97
CA ALA A 86 -34.64 -27.38 2.49
C ALA A 86 -34.13 -26.00 2.05
N ALA A 87 -35.06 -25.09 1.79
CA ALA A 87 -34.91 -23.81 1.11
C ALA A 87 -33.79 -22.87 1.63
N GLN A 88 -33.17 -22.16 0.69
CA GLN A 88 -32.14 -21.15 0.92
C GLN A 88 -32.69 -19.95 1.70
N GLY A 89 -32.24 -19.80 2.94
CA GLY A 89 -32.26 -18.52 3.67
C GLY A 89 -31.00 -17.68 3.37
N PRO A 90 -31.02 -16.35 3.61
CA PRO A 90 -29.88 -15.48 3.31
C PRO A 90 -28.63 -15.83 4.14
N ALA A 91 -27.47 -15.85 3.49
CA ALA A 91 -26.18 -16.26 4.06
C ALA A 91 -25.73 -15.39 5.26
N PRO A 92 -25.04 -15.98 6.27
CA PRO A 92 -24.57 -15.25 7.42
C PRO A 92 -23.33 -14.43 7.07
N VAL A 93 -23.33 -13.16 7.50
CA VAL A 93 -22.18 -12.27 7.46
C VAL A 93 -21.06 -12.85 8.33
N ILE A 94 -19.87 -13.02 7.74
CA ILE A 94 -18.65 -13.44 8.43
C ILE A 94 -18.28 -12.34 9.43
N GLY A 95 -18.73 -12.51 10.68
CA GLY A 95 -18.34 -11.69 11.81
C GLY A 95 -16.89 -11.97 12.15
N SER A 96 -16.00 -11.06 11.79
CA SER A 96 -14.65 -11.04 12.34
C SER A 96 -14.75 -10.95 13.86
N VAL A 97 -14.16 -11.92 14.56
CA VAL A 97 -13.94 -11.89 16.01
C VAL A 97 -13.38 -10.51 16.38
N ARG A 98 -14.16 -9.73 17.13
CA ARG A 98 -13.70 -8.46 17.70
C ARG A 98 -14.08 -8.46 19.18
N HIS A 99 -13.11 -8.06 19.99
CA HIS A 99 -13.29 -7.72 21.39
C HIS A 99 -14.68 -7.12 21.65
N VAL A 100 -15.40 -7.69 22.61
CA VAL A 100 -16.71 -7.22 23.07
C VAL A 100 -16.53 -5.94 23.89
N GLU A 101 -16.04 -4.89 23.25
CA GLU A 101 -16.22 -3.52 23.71
C GLU A 101 -17.36 -2.93 22.89
N LYS A 102 -18.34 -2.33 23.57
CA LYS A 102 -19.55 -1.73 22.97
C LYS A 102 -19.18 -0.77 21.84
N PHE A 103 -19.28 -1.22 20.59
CA PHE A 103 -19.30 -0.34 19.43
C PHE A 103 -20.73 -0.22 18.89
N ILE A 104 -21.03 0.93 18.27
CA ILE A 104 -22.29 1.18 17.58
C ILE A 104 -21.94 1.44 16.11
N ASP A 105 -22.46 0.59 15.23
CA ASP A 105 -22.29 0.76 13.80
C ASP A 105 -23.31 1.78 13.25
N ILE A 106 -22.81 2.75 12.48
CA ILE A 106 -23.64 3.74 11.79
C ILE A 106 -23.63 3.40 10.29
N PRO A 107 -24.80 3.25 9.64
CA PRO A 107 -24.85 2.93 8.22
C PRO A 107 -24.28 4.07 7.35
N LEU A 108 -23.64 3.72 6.24
CA LEU A 108 -23.08 4.69 5.31
C LEU A 108 -24.20 5.41 4.55
N SER A 109 -24.08 6.73 4.40
CA SER A 109 -24.95 7.48 3.50
C SER A 109 -24.62 7.18 2.03
N ASN A 110 -25.60 7.31 1.13
CA ASN A 110 -25.42 7.06 -0.30
C ASN A 110 -24.29 7.91 -0.93
N VAL A 111 -24.15 9.16 -0.47
CA VAL A 111 -23.05 10.05 -0.90
C VAL A 111 -21.70 9.49 -0.45
N ARG A 112 -21.58 9.05 0.81
CA ARG A 112 -20.34 8.47 1.35
C ARG A 112 -19.97 7.17 0.63
N ALA A 113 -20.95 6.32 0.33
CA ALA A 113 -20.73 5.09 -0.43
C ALA A 113 -20.20 5.38 -1.84
N THR A 114 -20.74 6.39 -2.52
CA THR A 114 -20.30 6.79 -3.86
C THR A 114 -18.89 7.37 -3.85
N ILE A 115 -18.57 8.23 -2.87
CA ILE A 115 -17.21 8.78 -2.68
C ILE A 115 -16.23 7.64 -2.41
N ALA A 116 -16.56 6.70 -1.52
CA ALA A 116 -15.71 5.56 -1.21
C ALA A 116 -15.39 4.72 -2.45
N LYS A 117 -16.40 4.43 -3.30
CA LYS A 117 -16.20 3.69 -4.55
C LYS A 117 -15.20 4.39 -5.49
N ARG A 118 -15.36 5.71 -5.69
CA ARG A 118 -14.48 6.49 -6.59
C ARG A 118 -13.06 6.63 -6.06
N LEU A 119 -12.91 6.87 -4.75
CA LEU A 119 -11.60 6.98 -4.11
C LEU A 119 -10.84 5.65 -4.18
N SER A 120 -11.50 4.53 -3.87
CA SER A 120 -10.91 3.19 -3.96
C SER A 120 -10.49 2.85 -5.39
N GLN A 121 -11.35 3.12 -6.38
CA GLN A 121 -11.05 2.88 -7.79
C GLN A 121 -9.83 3.69 -8.25
N SER A 122 -9.77 4.98 -7.92
CA SER A 122 -8.65 5.86 -8.29
C SER A 122 -7.33 5.37 -7.68
N LYS A 123 -7.33 5.03 -6.38
CA LYS A 123 -6.10 4.66 -5.66
C LYS A 123 -5.52 3.30 -6.07
N GLN A 124 -6.37 2.38 -6.55
CA GLN A 124 -5.94 1.07 -7.05
C GLN A 124 -5.47 1.11 -8.51
N SER A 125 -6.08 1.94 -9.35
CA SER A 125 -5.79 1.98 -10.80
C SER A 125 -4.63 2.89 -11.18
N VAL A 126 -4.43 4.00 -10.47
CA VAL A 126 -3.43 5.01 -10.84
C VAL A 126 -2.17 4.88 -9.97
N PRO A 127 -0.96 4.79 -10.56
CA PRO A 127 0.30 4.83 -9.80
C PRO A 127 0.60 6.26 -9.35
N HIS A 128 0.25 6.61 -8.12
CA HIS A 128 0.40 7.97 -7.57
C HIS A 128 1.86 8.25 -7.16
N ALA A 129 2.41 9.36 -7.63
CA ALA A 129 3.64 9.96 -7.12
C ALA A 129 3.34 11.33 -6.48
N TYR A 130 4.10 11.69 -5.44
CA TYR A 130 3.91 12.94 -4.70
C TYR A 130 5.11 13.85 -4.90
N GLN A 131 4.85 15.13 -5.17
CA GLN A 131 5.87 16.18 -5.26
C GLN A 131 5.46 17.35 -4.36
N SER A 132 6.43 17.94 -3.67
CA SER A 132 6.24 19.15 -2.87
C SER A 132 7.20 20.25 -3.34
N ALA A 133 6.78 21.50 -3.18
CA ALA A 133 7.57 22.69 -3.45
C ALA A 133 7.22 23.78 -2.43
N THR A 134 8.19 24.61 -2.06
CA THR A 134 8.00 25.75 -1.17
C THR A 134 7.94 27.03 -1.99
N ILE A 135 6.92 27.85 -1.75
CA ILE A 135 6.65 29.07 -2.52
C ILE A 135 6.59 30.25 -1.57
N LYS A 136 7.20 31.38 -1.94
CA LYS A 136 7.06 32.65 -1.23
C LYS A 136 5.76 33.33 -1.68
N ALA A 137 4.91 33.68 -0.72
CA ALA A 137 3.58 34.25 -0.98
C ALA A 137 3.46 35.74 -0.61
N ASP A 138 4.56 36.39 -0.21
CA ASP A 138 4.56 37.74 0.37
C ASP A 138 3.88 38.77 -0.55
N HIS A 139 4.24 38.76 -1.84
CA HIS A 139 3.65 39.66 -2.85
C HIS A 139 2.17 39.38 -3.12
N ILE A 140 1.72 38.14 -2.97
CA ILE A 140 0.31 37.79 -3.18
C ILE A 140 -0.52 38.33 -2.02
N LEU A 141 0.00 38.24 -0.79
CA LEU A 141 -0.66 38.77 0.39
C LEU A 141 -0.71 40.30 0.40
N SER A 142 0.35 40.97 -0.07
CA SER A 142 0.32 42.43 -0.21
C SER A 142 -0.72 42.87 -1.24
N LEU A 143 -0.78 42.22 -2.41
CA LEU A 143 -1.81 42.49 -3.42
C LEU A 143 -3.22 42.20 -2.91
N GLN A 144 -3.41 41.13 -2.12
CA GLN A 144 -4.69 40.83 -1.50
C GLN A 144 -5.13 41.94 -0.55
N ALA A 145 -4.21 42.53 0.22
CA ALA A 145 -4.51 43.67 1.10
C ALA A 145 -4.94 44.90 0.28
N GLU A 146 -4.19 45.25 -0.77
CA GLU A 146 -4.53 46.38 -1.66
C GLU A 146 -5.90 46.21 -2.34
N LEU A 147 -6.25 44.98 -2.71
CA LEU A 147 -7.56 44.69 -3.31
C LEU A 147 -8.69 44.76 -2.28
N ARG A 148 -8.41 44.34 -1.04
CA ARG A 148 -9.35 44.45 0.08
C ARG A 148 -9.64 45.92 0.41
N ASP A 149 -8.63 46.78 0.37
CA ASP A 149 -8.78 48.23 0.57
C ASP A 149 -9.63 48.87 -0.52
N LYS A 150 -9.61 48.31 -1.74
CA LYS A 150 -10.49 48.70 -2.85
C LYS A 150 -11.91 48.10 -2.75
N GLY A 151 -12.23 47.43 -1.65
CA GLY A 151 -13.54 46.80 -1.41
C GLY A 151 -13.73 45.45 -2.13
N ILE A 152 -12.68 44.89 -2.72
CA ILE A 152 -12.75 43.61 -3.43
C ILE A 152 -12.27 42.49 -2.50
N ALA A 153 -13.21 41.66 -2.03
CA ALA A 153 -12.88 40.51 -1.20
C ALA A 153 -12.35 39.36 -2.06
N VAL A 154 -11.02 39.18 -2.07
CA VAL A 154 -10.35 38.08 -2.77
C VAL A 154 -9.73 37.12 -1.74
N SER A 155 -9.92 35.82 -1.94
CA SER A 155 -9.29 34.76 -1.15
C SER A 155 -7.92 34.38 -1.71
N LEU A 156 -7.02 33.89 -0.87
CA LEU A 156 -5.75 33.31 -1.32
C LEU A 156 -5.99 32.15 -2.32
N ASN A 157 -7.08 31.39 -2.12
CA ASN A 157 -7.46 30.30 -3.02
C ASN A 157 -7.74 30.78 -4.45
N ASP A 158 -8.24 31.99 -4.63
CA ASP A 158 -8.57 32.54 -5.95
C ASP A 158 -7.31 32.80 -6.77
N PHE A 159 -6.24 33.28 -6.12
CA PHE A 159 -4.93 33.42 -6.72
C PHE A 159 -4.32 32.06 -7.10
N ILE A 160 -4.49 31.04 -6.26
CA ILE A 160 -4.00 29.67 -6.53
C ILE A 160 -4.71 29.07 -7.74
N ILE A 161 -6.04 29.20 -7.82
CA ILE A 161 -6.82 28.71 -8.97
C ILE A 161 -6.38 29.42 -10.25
N LYS A 162 -6.20 30.75 -10.21
CA LYS A 162 -5.73 31.52 -11.38
C LYS A 162 -4.34 31.08 -11.83
N ALA A 163 -3.41 30.89 -10.90
CA ALA A 163 -2.06 30.42 -11.20
C ALA A 163 -2.07 29.01 -11.82
N ALA A 164 -2.85 28.09 -11.27
CA ALA A 164 -2.99 26.73 -11.81
C ALA A 164 -3.59 26.75 -13.23
N ALA A 165 -4.61 27.57 -13.48
CA ALA A 165 -5.22 27.71 -14.80
C ALA A 165 -4.23 28.29 -15.84
N LEU A 166 -3.37 29.23 -15.44
CA LEU A 166 -2.33 29.78 -16.31
C LEU A 166 -1.20 28.78 -16.58
N ALA A 167 -0.85 27.95 -15.60
CA ALA A 167 0.19 26.94 -15.75
C ALA A 167 -0.21 25.76 -16.65
N LEU A 168 -1.52 25.48 -16.75
CA LEU A 168 -2.09 24.41 -17.59
C LEU A 168 -2.48 24.88 -19.00
N ARG A 169 -2.33 26.18 -19.30
CA ARG A 169 -2.55 26.74 -20.64
C ARG A 169 -1.34 26.49 -21.52
#